data_AF-A0A9P7BD69-F1
#
_entry.id   AF-A0A9P7BD69-F1
#
_cell.length_a   1.000
_cell.length_b   1.000
_cell.length_c   1.000
_cell.angle_alpha   90.00
_cell.angle_beta   90.00
_cell.angle_gamma   90.00
#
_symmetry.space_group_name_H-M   'P 1'
#
loop_
_entity.id
_entity.type
_entity.pdbx_description
1 polymer ?
#
loop_
_entity_poly.entity_id
_entity_poly.type
_entity_poly.pdbx_seq_one_letter_code
_entity_poly.pdbx_strand_id
1 'polypeptide(L)'
;MIDINKLFSTDKKDAIAFYNEEHDLTPEQRSELHRFFEGTYKTTLVAKSFIGIAAGLTMVWLARRKRKISPLYAMVGGIGVSAFVFSYMTPTIYQNKIQDLERRFGKDSKEYKVVQVTPEGAEYSYYWSQYFSNSILDKTIRLKDPTKTLTSNDINNVEFVDSSVPFGHRSTEDHLIDHKSPAENQGSSWERLRESQTQEKK
;
A
#
# COMPACT_ATOMS: atom_id res chain seq x y z
N MET A 1 -9.09 -2.70 9.66
CA MET A 1 -7.89 -3.55 9.55
C MET A 1 -7.90 -4.13 8.15
N ILE A 2 -6.82 -4.00 7.37
CA ILE A 2 -6.79 -4.66 6.05
C ILE A 2 -6.71 -6.17 6.30
N ASP A 3 -7.57 -6.91 5.62
CA ASP A 3 -7.49 -8.36 5.55
C ASP A 3 -6.27 -8.74 4.73
N ILE A 4 -5.27 -9.35 5.37
CA ILE A 4 -4.01 -9.73 4.74
C ILE A 4 -4.24 -10.70 3.57
N ASN A 5 -5.34 -11.47 3.60
CA ASN A 5 -5.72 -12.38 2.51
C ASN A 5 -5.95 -11.60 1.20
N LYS A 6 -6.38 -10.33 1.27
CA LYS A 6 -6.59 -9.49 0.09
C LYS A 6 -5.29 -9.10 -0.60
N LEU A 7 -4.17 -9.05 0.12
CA LEU A 7 -2.84 -8.81 -0.48
C LEU A 7 -2.35 -10.02 -1.30
N PHE A 8 -2.96 -11.19 -1.10
CA PHE A 8 -2.68 -12.41 -1.87
C PHE A 8 -3.77 -12.73 -2.90
N SER A 9 -4.77 -11.85 -3.07
CA SER A 9 -5.94 -12.12 -3.93
C SER A 9 -5.59 -12.34 -5.41
N THR A 10 -4.41 -11.89 -5.83
CA THR A 10 -3.93 -11.98 -7.22
C THR A 10 -3.19 -13.28 -7.54
N ASP A 11 -2.53 -13.94 -6.57
CA ASP A 11 -1.81 -15.20 -6.80
C ASP A 11 -1.82 -16.14 -5.59
N LYS A 12 -2.49 -17.28 -5.74
CA LYS A 12 -2.53 -18.36 -4.74
C LYS A 12 -1.13 -18.92 -4.43
N LYS A 13 -0.20 -18.88 -5.40
CA LYS A 13 1.18 -19.37 -5.22
C LYS A 13 1.94 -18.54 -4.19
N ASP A 14 1.76 -17.22 -4.21
CA ASP A 14 2.42 -16.32 -3.27
C ASP A 14 1.88 -16.53 -1.85
N ALA A 15 0.57 -16.76 -1.71
CA ALA A 15 -0.03 -17.12 -0.43
C ALA A 15 0.57 -18.40 0.15
N ILE A 16 0.75 -19.44 -0.69
CA ILE A 16 1.36 -20.71 -0.28
C ILE A 16 2.82 -20.52 0.09
N ALA A 17 3.60 -19.80 -0.72
CA ALA A 17 5.01 -19.53 -0.45
C ALA A 17 5.20 -18.78 0.87
N PHE A 18 4.40 -17.74 1.10
CA PHE A 18 4.40 -17.01 2.36
C PHE A 18 3.98 -17.88 3.53
N TYR A 19 2.87 -18.62 3.40
CA TYR A 19 2.39 -19.51 4.46
C TYR A 19 3.45 -20.51 4.89
N ASN A 20 4.14 -21.16 3.93
CA ASN A 20 5.16 -22.17 4.19
C ASN A 20 6.31 -21.64 5.06
N GLU A 21 6.70 -20.37 4.90
CA GLU A 21 7.78 -19.76 5.70
C GLU A 21 7.26 -19.13 7.00
N GLU A 22 6.01 -18.66 7.04
CA GLU A 22 5.47 -17.82 8.11
C GLU A 22 4.79 -18.59 9.26
N HIS A 23 4.12 -19.70 8.96
CA HIS A 23 3.19 -20.34 9.91
C HIS A 23 3.87 -20.80 11.21
N ASP A 24 5.13 -21.23 11.10
CA ASP A 24 5.96 -21.77 12.20
C ASP A 24 6.91 -20.75 12.84
N LEU A 25 6.64 -19.45 12.69
CA LEU A 25 7.43 -18.40 13.35
C LEU A 25 7.13 -18.29 14.84
N THR A 26 8.19 -18.15 15.65
CA THR A 26 8.06 -17.85 17.09
C THR A 26 7.64 -16.38 17.33
N PRO A 27 7.14 -16.04 18.53
CA PRO A 27 6.83 -14.65 18.91
C PRO A 27 7.99 -13.68 18.72
N GLU A 28 9.22 -14.11 19.01
CA GLU A 28 10.44 -13.31 18.87
C GLU A 28 10.72 -13.01 17.38
N GLN A 29 10.60 -14.02 16.51
CA GLN A 29 10.80 -13.86 15.07
C GLN A 29 9.74 -12.93 14.46
N ARG A 30 8.49 -13.05 14.92
CA ARG A 30 7.40 -12.14 14.54
C ARG A 30 7.66 -10.70 15.01
N SER A 31 8.24 -10.53 16.20
CA SER A 31 8.64 -9.21 16.71
C SER A 31 9.76 -8.59 15.85
N GLU A 32 10.73 -9.39 15.40
CA GLU A 32 11.77 -8.93 14.48
C GLU A 32 11.23 -8.54 13.11
N LEU A 33 10.29 -9.32 12.55
CA LEU A 33 9.59 -8.96 11.31
C LEU A 33 8.76 -7.69 11.47
N HIS A 34 8.06 -7.53 12.60
CA HIS A 34 7.35 -6.29 12.92
C HIS A 34 8.32 -5.09 12.91
N ARG A 35 9.46 -5.18 13.60
CA ARG A 35 10.49 -4.12 13.64
C ARG A 35 11.07 -3.82 12.27
N PHE A 36 11.28 -4.85 11.45
CA PHE A 36 11.76 -4.69 10.09
C PHE A 36 10.78 -3.85 9.25
N PHE A 37 9.52 -4.26 9.17
CA PHE A 37 8.49 -3.58 8.39
C PHE A 37 8.13 -2.20 8.95
N GLU A 38 8.06 -2.07 10.28
CA GLU A 38 7.84 -0.78 10.93
C GLU A 38 8.99 0.19 10.62
N GLY A 39 10.22 -0.30 10.68
CA GLY A 39 11.41 0.43 10.31
C GLY A 39 11.38 0.89 8.86
N THR A 40 11.01 0.02 7.91
CA THR A 40 10.85 0.39 6.49
C THR A 40 9.82 1.49 6.31
N TYR A 41 8.64 1.34 6.93
CA TYR A 41 7.57 2.33 6.86
C TYR A 41 8.01 3.69 7.43
N LYS A 42 8.58 3.71 8.65
CA LYS A 42 9.03 4.94 9.31
C LYS A 42 10.12 5.65 8.52
N THR A 43 11.14 4.93 8.04
CA THR A 43 12.22 5.54 7.25
C THR A 43 11.69 6.10 5.93
N THR A 44 10.77 5.39 5.27
CA THR A 44 10.13 5.87 4.03
C THR A 44 9.29 7.12 4.27
N LEU A 45 8.52 7.17 5.37
CA LEU A 45 7.71 8.33 5.73
C LEU A 45 8.59 9.54 6.06
N VAL A 46 9.69 9.34 6.79
CA VAL A 46 10.68 10.38 7.06
C VAL A 46 11.31 10.90 5.77
N ALA A 47 11.70 10.01 4.85
CA ALA A 47 12.25 10.39 3.55
C ALA A 47 11.25 11.24 2.73
N LYS A 48 9.97 10.83 2.70
CA LYS A 48 8.88 11.62 2.07
C LYS A 48 8.78 13.02 2.65
N SER A 49 8.79 13.12 3.98
CA SER A 49 8.70 14.41 4.67
C SER A 49 9.88 15.32 4.37
N PHE A 50 11.11 14.80 4.40
CA PHE A 50 12.30 15.60 4.10
C PHE A 50 12.30 16.12 2.66
N ILE A 51 11.93 15.28 1.69
CA ILE A 51 11.89 15.70 0.28
C ILE A 51 10.74 16.68 0.06
N GLY A 52 9.59 16.48 0.70
CA GLY A 52 8.48 17.43 0.69
C GLY A 52 8.90 18.80 1.23
N ILE A 53 9.63 18.85 2.35
CA ILE A 53 10.16 20.09 2.91
C ILE A 53 11.17 20.73 1.97
N ALA A 54 12.11 19.97 1.40
CA ALA A 54 13.09 20.49 0.45
C ALA A 54 12.44 21.05 -0.82
N ALA A 55 11.43 20.35 -1.36
CA ALA A 55 10.62 20.81 -2.49
C ALA A 55 9.82 22.08 -2.14
N GLY A 56 9.27 22.16 -0.93
CA GLY A 56 8.58 23.34 -0.43
C GLY A 56 9.51 24.55 -0.31
N LEU A 57 10.68 24.37 0.29
CA LEU A 57 11.68 25.45 0.47
C LEU A 57 12.22 25.96 -0.88
N THR A 58 12.49 25.05 -1.82
CA THR A 58 12.92 25.42 -3.18
C THR A 58 11.82 26.17 -3.94
N MET A 59 10.55 25.78 -3.80
CA MET A 59 9.41 26.52 -4.34
C MET A 59 9.26 27.91 -3.71
N VAL A 60 9.43 28.06 -2.40
CA VAL A 60 9.40 29.38 -1.73
C VAL A 60 10.54 30.27 -2.22
N TRP A 61 11.74 29.72 -2.39
CA TRP A 61 12.88 30.46 -2.95
C TRP A 61 12.63 30.89 -4.40
N LEU A 62 12.08 30.00 -5.22
CA LEU A 62 11.66 30.32 -6.59
C LEU A 62 10.53 31.36 -6.62
N ALA A 63 9.59 31.32 -5.68
CA ALA A 63 8.47 32.28 -5.60
C ALA A 63 8.96 33.68 -5.23
N ARG A 64 9.96 33.77 -4.35
CA ARG A 64 10.64 35.03 -4.04
C ARG A 64 11.37 35.62 -5.25
N ARG A 65 11.94 34.77 -6.11
CA ARG A 65 12.66 35.19 -7.32
C ARG A 65 11.75 35.45 -8.52
N LYS A 66 10.63 34.74 -8.64
CA LYS A 66 9.62 34.88 -9.69
C LYS A 66 8.25 35.14 -9.04
N ARG A 67 7.76 36.38 -9.14
CA ARG A 67 6.50 36.88 -8.53
C ARG A 67 5.22 36.09 -8.85
N LYS A 68 5.24 35.10 -9.76
CA LYS A 68 4.08 34.29 -10.15
C LYS A 68 4.48 32.82 -10.31
N ILE A 69 4.29 32.02 -9.27
CA ILE A 69 4.24 30.57 -9.39
C ILE A 69 2.77 30.18 -9.43
N SER A 70 2.35 29.49 -10.50
CA SER A 70 0.98 28.97 -10.58
C SER A 70 0.78 27.85 -9.56
N PRO A 71 -0.35 27.81 -8.83
CA PRO A 71 -0.71 26.72 -7.93
C PRO A 71 -0.65 25.33 -8.60
N LEU A 72 -0.90 25.28 -9.92
CA LEU A 72 -0.83 24.06 -10.70
C LEU A 72 0.57 23.43 -10.71
N TYR A 73 1.63 24.24 -10.76
CA TYR A 73 3.01 23.73 -10.69
C TYR A 73 3.36 23.18 -9.32
N ALA A 74 2.78 23.72 -8.24
CA ALA A 74 2.96 23.18 -6.89
C ALA A 74 2.26 21.82 -6.74
N MET A 75 1.07 21.66 -7.31
CA MET A 75 0.37 20.38 -7.33
C MET A 75 1.12 19.32 -8.15
N VAL A 76 1.53 19.66 -9.38
CA VAL A 76 2.30 18.73 -10.25
C VAL A 76 3.65 18.39 -9.62
N GLY A 77 4.34 19.36 -9.02
CA GLY A 77 5.59 19.13 -8.28
C GLY A 77 5.41 18.21 -7.08
N GLY A 78 4.35 18.37 -6.30
CA GLY A 78 4.04 17.51 -5.16
C GLY A 78 3.73 16.06 -5.57
N ILE A 79 3.00 15.87 -6.68
CA ILE A 79 2.73 14.54 -7.25
C ILE A 79 4.02 13.91 -7.76
N GLY A 80 4.85 14.65 -8.49
CA GLY A 80 6.13 14.16 -9.01
C GLY A 80 7.13 13.76 -7.91
N VAL A 81 7.21 14.56 -6.85
CA VAL A 81 8.02 14.23 -5.65
C VAL A 81 7.52 12.96 -4.99
N SER A 82 6.21 12.82 -4.81
CA SER A 82 5.62 11.62 -4.21
C SER A 82 5.90 10.38 -5.06
N ALA A 83 5.72 10.47 -6.39
CA ALA A 83 6.01 9.40 -7.33
C ALA A 83 7.50 9.01 -7.32
N PHE A 84 8.41 9.97 -7.23
CA PHE A 84 9.85 9.70 -7.12
C PHE A 84 10.19 8.92 -5.85
N VAL A 85 9.63 9.30 -4.70
CA VAL A 85 9.91 8.60 -3.44
C VAL A 85 9.33 7.19 -3.42
N PHE A 86 8.13 6.99 -3.96
CA PHE A 86 7.53 5.66 -4.09
C PHE A 86 8.30 4.78 -5.09
N SER A 87 8.68 5.32 -6.25
CA SER A 87 9.27 4.52 -7.34
C SER A 87 10.75 4.20 -7.13
N TYR A 88 11.53 5.09 -6.49
CA TYR A 88 12.99 4.94 -6.39
C TYR A 88 13.50 4.75 -4.97
N MET A 89 13.04 5.57 -4.02
CA MET A 89 13.59 5.52 -2.67
C MET A 89 13.04 4.37 -1.84
N THR A 90 11.75 4.08 -1.97
CA THR A 90 11.09 3.03 -1.18
C THR A 90 11.71 1.65 -1.46
N PRO A 91 11.94 1.24 -2.72
CA PRO A 91 12.66 -0.01 -3.02
C PRO A 91 14.09 -0.01 -2.50
N THR A 92 14.81 1.11 -2.62
CA THR A 92 16.21 1.22 -2.18
C THR A 92 16.34 1.08 -0.66
N ILE A 93 15.48 1.75 0.11
CA ILE A 93 15.43 1.66 1.58
C ILE A 93 15.11 0.22 1.99
N TYR A 94 14.16 -0.42 1.30
CA TYR A 94 13.77 -1.80 1.56
C TYR A 94 14.93 -2.77 1.32
N GLN A 95 15.62 -2.67 0.18
CA GLN A 95 16.78 -3.50 -0.14
C GLN A 95 17.91 -3.35 0.88
N ASN A 96 18.21 -2.12 1.32
CA ASN A 96 19.22 -1.89 2.36
C ASN A 96 18.84 -2.58 3.68
N LYS A 97 17.56 -2.51 4.06
CA LYS A 97 17.06 -3.21 5.25
C LYS A 97 17.12 -4.72 5.11
N ILE A 98 16.86 -5.28 3.92
CA ILE A 98 17.04 -6.71 3.64
C ILE A 98 18.50 -7.11 3.83
N GLN A 99 19.45 -6.33 3.32
CA GLN A 99 20.88 -6.59 3.49
C GLN A 99 21.29 -6.55 4.97
N ASP A 100 20.73 -5.62 5.74
CA ASP A 100 20.99 -5.56 7.19
C ASP A 100 20.37 -6.75 7.94
N LEU A 101 19.19 -7.20 7.53
CA LEU A 101 18.57 -8.42 8.05
C LEU A 101 19.43 -9.65 7.73
N GLU A 102 19.92 -9.75 6.50
CA GLU A 102 20.82 -10.81 6.04
C GLU A 102 22.12 -10.84 6.86
N ARG A 103 22.72 -9.68 7.12
CA ARG A 103 23.93 -9.58 7.93
C ARG A 103 23.71 -9.99 9.38
N ARG A 104 22.53 -9.73 9.94
CA ARG A 104 22.20 -10.01 11.35
C ARG A 104 21.86 -11.48 11.60
N PHE A 105 21.10 -12.10 10.70
CA PHE A 105 20.51 -13.42 10.93
C PHE A 105 20.94 -14.48 9.90
N GLY A 106 21.56 -14.07 8.79
CA GLY A 106 21.92 -14.94 7.68
C GLY A 106 20.77 -15.17 6.70
N LYS A 107 21.12 -15.59 5.47
CA LYS A 107 20.16 -15.90 4.40
C LYS A 107 19.23 -17.08 4.71
N ASP A 108 19.68 -17.99 5.57
CA ASP A 108 18.90 -19.19 5.92
C ASP A 108 17.91 -18.96 7.06
N SER A 109 17.90 -17.76 7.66
CA SER A 109 16.95 -17.40 8.72
C SER A 109 15.51 -17.36 8.20
N LYS A 110 14.56 -17.75 9.07
CA LYS A 110 13.14 -17.73 8.71
C LYS A 110 12.67 -16.32 8.41
N GLU A 111 13.15 -15.33 9.16
CA GLU A 111 12.82 -13.92 9.00
C GLU A 111 13.24 -13.41 7.61
N TYR A 112 14.45 -13.75 7.15
CA TYR A 112 14.90 -13.40 5.82
C TYR A 112 14.04 -14.04 4.74
N LYS A 113 13.76 -15.34 4.86
CA LYS A 113 12.92 -16.07 3.88
C LYS A 113 11.52 -15.49 3.81
N VAL A 114 10.88 -15.23 4.95
CA VAL A 114 9.54 -14.60 5.02
C VAL A 114 9.55 -13.26 4.30
N VAL A 115 10.56 -12.41 4.53
CA VAL A 115 10.67 -11.11 3.85
C VAL A 115 10.81 -11.27 2.33
N GLN A 116 11.55 -12.27 1.85
CA GLN A 116 11.71 -12.54 0.41
C GLN A 116 10.42 -12.98 -0.28
N VAL A 117 9.57 -13.75 0.43
CA VAL A 117 8.29 -14.24 -0.10
C VAL A 117 7.10 -13.34 0.25
N THR A 118 7.34 -12.21 0.92
CA THR A 118 6.29 -11.25 1.27
C THR A 118 5.91 -10.43 0.03
N PRO A 119 4.65 -10.48 -0.44
CA PRO A 119 4.24 -9.70 -1.59
C PRO A 119 4.25 -8.22 -1.24
N GLU A 120 4.78 -7.44 -2.19
CA GLU A 120 4.78 -5.97 -2.15
C GLU A 120 5.28 -5.41 -0.80
N GLY A 121 6.27 -6.09 -0.18
CA GLY A 121 6.69 -5.83 1.20
C GLY A 121 7.15 -4.41 1.46
N ALA A 122 7.72 -3.73 0.47
CA ALA A 122 8.15 -2.33 0.57
C ALA A 122 6.95 -1.35 0.59
N GLU A 123 5.94 -1.59 -0.25
CA GLU A 123 4.78 -0.71 -0.43
C GLU A 123 3.78 -0.86 0.71
N TYR A 124 3.54 -2.09 1.15
CA TYR A 124 2.59 -2.43 2.21
C TYR A 124 3.26 -2.66 3.57
N SER A 125 4.48 -2.14 3.77
CA SER A 125 5.25 -2.26 5.01
C SER A 125 4.45 -1.89 6.27
N TYR A 126 3.57 -0.89 6.21
CA TYR A 126 2.71 -0.54 7.35
C TYR A 126 1.77 -1.70 7.72
N TYR A 127 1.11 -2.32 6.74
CA TYR A 127 0.17 -3.40 6.96
C TYR A 127 0.87 -4.67 7.44
N TRP A 128 2.04 -4.98 6.86
CA TRP A 128 2.87 -6.09 7.31
C TRP A 128 3.37 -5.89 8.74
N SER A 129 3.79 -4.68 9.10
CA SER A 129 4.15 -4.34 10.48
C SER A 129 2.99 -4.61 11.46
N GLN A 130 1.78 -4.19 11.12
CA GLN A 130 0.59 -4.43 11.94
C GLN A 130 0.23 -5.92 12.01
N TYR A 131 0.30 -6.63 10.89
CA TYR A 131 0.07 -8.07 10.82
C TYR A 131 0.98 -8.82 11.78
N PHE A 132 2.29 -8.62 11.71
CA PHE A 132 3.24 -9.32 12.58
C PHE A 132 3.06 -8.94 14.05
N SER A 133 2.79 -7.68 14.36
CA SER A 133 2.51 -7.24 15.75
C SER A 133 1.27 -7.94 16.33
N ASN A 134 0.16 -7.91 15.60
CA ASN A 134 -1.12 -8.46 16.08
C ASN A 134 -1.08 -10.00 16.16
N SER A 135 -0.36 -10.65 15.24
CA SER A 135 -0.22 -12.10 15.17
C SER A 135 0.62 -12.75 16.29
N ILE A 136 1.31 -11.92 17.10
CA ILE A 136 2.01 -12.35 18.31
C ILE A 136 1.00 -12.73 19.39
N LEU A 137 -0.01 -11.88 19.61
CA LEU A 137 -1.02 -12.06 20.66
C LEU A 137 -2.18 -12.92 20.17
N ASP A 138 -2.61 -12.74 18.93
CA ASP A 138 -3.76 -13.44 18.36
C ASP A 138 -3.36 -14.27 17.13
N LYS A 139 -3.39 -15.60 17.31
CA LYS A 139 -3.06 -16.53 16.22
C LYS A 139 -4.15 -16.62 15.16
N THR A 140 -5.37 -16.17 15.43
CA THR A 140 -6.48 -16.22 14.47
C THR A 140 -6.32 -15.25 13.31
N ILE A 141 -5.48 -14.22 13.50
CA ILE A 141 -5.13 -13.21 12.49
C ILE A 141 -4.12 -13.75 11.47
N ARG A 142 -3.42 -14.84 11.80
CA ARG A 142 -2.41 -15.44 10.92
C ARG A 142 -3.05 -15.95 9.63
N LEU A 143 -2.28 -15.91 8.55
CA LEU A 143 -2.73 -16.43 7.26
C LEU A 143 -3.21 -17.87 7.44
N LYS A 144 -4.46 -18.14 7.07
CA LYS A 144 -5.02 -19.49 7.09
C LYS A 144 -4.38 -20.30 5.97
N ASP A 145 -4.21 -21.60 6.19
CA ASP A 145 -3.63 -22.52 5.23
C ASP A 145 -4.35 -22.42 3.86
N PRO A 146 -3.69 -21.86 2.83
CA PRO A 146 -4.30 -21.63 1.53
C PRO A 146 -4.45 -22.91 0.70
N THR A 147 -3.88 -24.04 1.16
CA THR A 147 -3.99 -25.34 0.50
C THR A 147 -5.24 -26.11 0.91
N LYS A 148 -5.85 -25.79 2.06
CA LYS A 148 -7.06 -26.46 2.55
C LYS A 148 -8.30 -25.87 1.87
N THR A 149 -9.11 -26.75 1.29
CA THR A 149 -10.41 -26.38 0.72
C THR A 149 -11.32 -25.91 1.85
N LEU A 150 -11.76 -24.65 1.81
CA LEU A 150 -12.68 -24.08 2.80
C LEU A 150 -13.96 -24.92 2.83
N THR A 151 -14.25 -25.52 3.99
CA THR A 151 -15.54 -26.19 4.19
C THR A 151 -16.65 -25.14 4.26
N SER A 152 -17.86 -25.50 3.86
CA SER A 152 -19.00 -24.58 3.67
C SER A 152 -19.40 -23.73 4.90
N ASN A 153 -18.88 -24.03 6.09
CA ASN A 153 -19.03 -23.19 7.29
C ASN A 153 -18.01 -22.03 7.39
N ASP A 154 -16.91 -22.05 6.61
CA ASP A 154 -15.91 -20.97 6.55
C ASP A 154 -16.18 -19.95 5.43
N ILE A 155 -17.10 -20.23 4.51
CA ILE A 155 -17.42 -19.39 3.34
C ILE A 155 -17.99 -18.02 3.79
N ASN A 156 -18.65 -17.97 4.94
CA ASN A 156 -19.16 -16.71 5.50
C ASN A 156 -18.07 -15.84 6.14
N ASN A 157 -16.83 -16.33 6.28
CA ASN A 157 -15.72 -15.64 6.94
C ASN A 157 -14.50 -15.43 6.04
N VAL A 158 -14.55 -15.88 4.79
CA VAL A 158 -13.50 -15.61 3.79
C VAL A 158 -14.20 -15.24 2.49
N GLU A 159 -14.62 -13.99 2.39
CA GLU A 159 -14.85 -13.36 1.10
C GLU A 159 -13.47 -13.21 0.42
N PHE A 160 -13.07 -14.23 -0.33
CA PHE A 160 -12.27 -13.96 -1.52
C PHE A 160 -13.10 -13.01 -2.36
N VAL A 161 -12.75 -11.72 -2.28
CA VAL A 161 -13.41 -10.67 -3.05
C VAL A 161 -13.32 -11.08 -4.51
N ASP A 162 -14.48 -11.41 -5.07
CA ASP A 162 -14.70 -11.60 -6.48
C ASP A 162 -14.01 -10.44 -7.22
N SER A 163 -13.23 -10.76 -8.24
CA SER A 163 -12.20 -9.91 -8.89
C SER A 163 -12.77 -8.69 -9.65
N SER A 164 -13.92 -8.18 -9.25
CA SER A 164 -14.64 -7.06 -9.86
C SER A 164 -14.33 -5.70 -9.23
N VAL A 165 -13.39 -5.59 -8.27
CA VAL A 165 -12.90 -4.29 -7.79
C VAL A 165 -11.51 -4.03 -8.38
N PRO A 166 -11.38 -3.18 -9.41
CA PRO A 166 -10.10 -2.88 -10.02
C PRO A 166 -9.27 -2.01 -9.06
N PHE A 167 -8.44 -2.64 -8.23
CA PHE A 167 -7.34 -1.98 -7.58
C PHE A 167 -6.18 -1.87 -8.57
N GLY A 168 -6.18 -0.76 -9.32
CA GLY A 168 -4.97 0.04 -9.53
C GLY A 168 -3.76 -0.55 -10.25
N HIS A 169 -3.81 -1.72 -10.91
CA HIS A 169 -2.84 -2.01 -11.96
C HIS A 169 -3.31 -1.32 -13.25
N ARG A 170 -2.75 -0.13 -13.53
CA ARG A 170 -2.71 0.37 -14.90
C ARG A 170 -1.71 -0.49 -15.67
N SER A 171 -2.20 -1.61 -16.21
CA SER A 171 -1.60 -2.19 -17.42
C SER A 171 -1.60 -1.09 -18.49
N THR A 172 -0.42 -0.78 -19.03
CA THR A 172 -0.22 0.19 -20.11
C THR A 172 -0.65 -0.33 -21.48
N GLU A 173 -1.36 -1.45 -21.54
CA GLU A 173 -1.81 -2.08 -22.78
C GLU A 173 -3.31 -2.29 -22.71
N ASP A 174 -4.08 -1.26 -23.05
CA ASP A 174 -5.46 -1.36 -23.55
C ASP A 174 -5.89 -0.01 -24.13
N HIS A 175 -5.10 0.45 -25.12
CA HIS A 175 -5.60 1.37 -26.13
C HIS A 175 -5.78 0.56 -27.39
N LEU A 176 -6.97 0.00 -27.58
CA LEU A 176 -7.64 -0.23 -28.87
C LEU A 176 -9.02 -0.86 -28.58
N ILE A 177 -10.05 -0.30 -29.22
CA ILE A 177 -11.45 -0.78 -29.32
C ILE A 177 -12.48 -0.15 -28.33
N ASP A 178 -12.97 1.01 -28.76
CA ASP A 178 -14.36 1.46 -28.96
C ASP A 178 -15.52 1.28 -27.96
N HIS A 179 -16.19 2.42 -27.76
CA HIS A 179 -17.61 2.69 -27.49
C HIS A 179 -18.34 1.98 -26.33
N LYS A 180 -18.57 2.73 -25.23
CA LYS A 180 -19.92 3.25 -24.86
C LYS A 180 -19.84 4.18 -23.64
N SER A 181 -20.38 5.38 -23.82
CA SER A 181 -20.48 6.44 -22.82
C SER A 181 -21.53 6.10 -21.74
N PRO A 182 -21.22 6.19 -20.44
CA PRO A 182 -22.19 6.34 -19.37
C PRO A 182 -22.13 7.78 -18.81
N ALA A 183 -22.11 8.79 -19.69
CA ALA A 183 -22.32 10.18 -19.31
C ALA A 183 -23.80 10.54 -19.40
N GLU A 184 -24.66 9.90 -18.60
CA GLU A 184 -26.05 10.32 -18.44
C GLU A 184 -26.64 9.69 -17.18
N ASN A 185 -26.17 10.14 -16.02
CA ASN A 185 -26.94 10.23 -14.76
C ASN A 185 -25.97 10.37 -13.59
N GLN A 186 -25.62 11.62 -13.27
CA GLN A 186 -25.52 12.10 -11.89
C GLN A 186 -25.12 13.58 -11.93
N GLY A 187 -26.12 14.45 -11.80
CA GLY A 187 -25.91 15.88 -11.56
C GLY A 187 -25.05 16.11 -10.32
N SER A 188 -24.18 17.11 -10.41
CA SER A 188 -23.22 17.47 -9.38
C SER A 188 -23.94 17.89 -8.10
N SER A 189 -23.42 17.47 -6.94
CA SER A 189 -23.94 17.83 -5.61
C SER A 189 -24.04 19.35 -5.38
N TRP A 190 -23.35 20.14 -6.20
CA TRP A 190 -23.38 21.61 -6.19
C TRP A 190 -24.60 22.24 -6.85
N GLU A 191 -25.29 21.54 -7.77
CA GLU A 191 -26.51 22.04 -8.41
C GLU A 191 -27.72 21.95 -7.47
N ARG A 192 -27.79 20.91 -6.63
CA ARG A 192 -28.86 20.75 -5.61
C ARG A 192 -28.84 21.82 -4.52
N LEU A 193 -27.67 22.36 -4.20
CA LEU A 193 -27.52 23.45 -3.22
C LEU A 193 -27.97 24.81 -3.75
N ARG A 194 -28.04 24.99 -5.07
CA ARG A 194 -28.47 26.25 -5.69
C ARG A 194 -30.00 26.32 -5.82
N GLU A 195 -30.65 25.17 -6.03
CA GLU A 195 -32.11 25.08 -6.08
C GLU A 195 -32.75 25.27 -4.69
N SER A 196 -32.13 24.77 -3.62
CA SER A 196 -32.65 24.93 -2.25
C SER A 196 -32.64 26.38 -1.76
N GLN A 197 -31.66 27.19 -2.16
CA GLN A 197 -31.63 28.62 -1.79
C GLN A 197 -32.62 29.49 -2.57
N THR A 198 -33.20 28.98 -3.67
CA THR A 198 -34.15 29.74 -4.49
C THR A 198 -35.59 29.58 -3.99
N GLN A 199 -35.89 28.58 -3.16
CA GLN A 199 -37.23 28.35 -2.61
C GLN A 199 -37.53 29.09 -1.28
N GLU A 200 -36.53 29.56 -0.54
CA GLU A 200 -36.74 30.29 0.74
C GLU A 200 -37.02 31.79 0.59
N LYS A 201 -37.11 32.32 -0.65
CA LYS A 201 -37.38 33.75 -0.91
C LYS A 201 -38.68 34.02 -1.68
N LYS A 202 -39.71 33.20 -1.47
CA LYS A 202 -41.09 33.52 -1.91
C LYS A 202 -42.06 33.45 -0.76
#